data_AF-A0A7S0IW21-F1
#
_entry.id   AF-A0A7S0IW21-F1
#
_cell.length_a   1.000
_cell.length_b   1.000
_cell.length_c   1.000
_cell.angle_alpha   90.00
_cell.angle_beta   90.00
_cell.angle_gamma   90.00
#
_symmetry.space_group_name_H-M   'P 1'
#
loop_
_entity.id
_entity.type
_entity.pdbx_description
1 polymer ?
#
loop_
_entity_poly.entity_id
_entity_poly.type
_entity_poly.pdbx_seq_one_letter_code
_entity_poly.pdbx_strand_id
1 'polypeptide(L)'
;MASKTAKLVERAGRMKRYMKRGARGLYGGKMIQFGNQVSFAENKTRRAWKPNVHQRRFWSETYNRFLCFRMTTSVIKEVKRLKHGIDEYLMTAPKVLIRYPKALNMRRRLLQAHRKQAVLDAALVPDAAQAIAATVDAPYKPAKMLRISNRGMRSA
;
A
#
# COMPACT_ATOMS: atom_id res chain seq x y z
N MET A 1 -13.94 -18.83 -0.35
CA MET A 1 -12.46 -18.87 -0.54
C MET A 1 -11.83 -17.63 0.08
N ALA A 2 -10.85 -17.75 1.00
CA ALA A 2 -10.19 -16.59 1.60
C ALA A 2 -9.47 -15.72 0.54
N SER A 3 -9.58 -14.39 0.65
CA SER A 3 -8.94 -13.44 -0.26
C SER A 3 -7.42 -13.62 -0.28
N LYS A 4 -6.78 -13.36 -1.42
CA LYS A 4 -5.31 -13.50 -1.58
C LYS A 4 -4.53 -12.75 -0.49
N THR A 5 -5.02 -11.59 -0.09
CA THR A 5 -4.43 -10.76 0.97
C THR A 5 -4.56 -11.41 2.34
N ALA A 6 -5.71 -12.01 2.67
CA ALA A 6 -5.92 -12.70 3.94
C ALA A 6 -4.97 -13.90 4.12
N LYS A 7 -4.81 -14.74 3.08
CA LYS A 7 -3.84 -15.86 3.10
C LYS A 7 -2.40 -15.39 3.32
N LEU A 8 -2.02 -14.23 2.76
CA LEU A 8 -0.69 -13.66 2.95
C LEU A 8 -0.47 -13.17 4.38
N VAL A 9 -1.49 -12.57 4.99
CA VAL A 9 -1.44 -12.12 6.39
C VAL A 9 -1.29 -13.30 7.33
N GLU A 10 -2.13 -14.33 7.18
CA GLU A 10 -2.10 -15.53 8.00
C GLU A 10 -0.72 -16.21 7.92
N ARG A 11 -0.20 -16.39 6.70
CA ARG A 11 1.13 -16.99 6.49
C ARG A 11 2.23 -16.15 7.12
N ALA A 12 2.14 -14.82 7.03
CA ALA A 12 3.12 -13.92 7.61
C ALA A 12 3.03 -13.85 9.15
N GLY A 13 1.86 -14.11 9.75
CA GLY A 13 1.65 -14.17 11.19
C GLY A 13 2.11 -15.49 11.81
N ARG A 14 1.91 -16.62 11.10
CA ARG A 14 2.36 -17.96 11.54
C ARG A 14 3.88 -18.12 11.57
N MET A 15 4.61 -17.20 10.94
CA MET A 15 6.05 -17.33 10.73
C MET A 15 6.91 -16.69 11.82
N LYS A 16 7.81 -17.49 12.40
CA LYS A 16 8.72 -17.08 13.48
C LYS A 16 9.93 -16.26 13.01
N ARG A 17 10.38 -16.42 11.75
CA ARG A 17 11.57 -15.74 11.21
C ARG A 17 11.27 -15.03 9.88
N TYR A 18 11.71 -13.77 9.80
CA TYR A 18 11.57 -12.93 8.61
C TYR A 18 12.92 -12.74 7.92
N MET A 19 12.91 -12.62 6.58
CA MET A 19 14.14 -12.28 5.86
C MET A 19 14.60 -10.86 6.22
N LYS A 20 15.88 -10.67 6.56
CA LYS A 20 16.48 -9.35 6.88
C LYS A 20 16.22 -8.32 5.77
N ARG A 21 16.20 -8.76 4.50
CA ARG A 21 15.94 -7.92 3.33
C ARG A 21 14.53 -7.33 3.30
N GLY A 22 13.56 -7.98 3.94
CA GLY A 22 12.18 -7.51 4.07
C GLY A 22 12.06 -6.17 4.81
N ALA A 23 13.02 -5.86 5.69
CA ALA A 23 13.08 -4.58 6.39
C ALA A 23 13.63 -3.43 5.54
N ARG A 24 14.05 -3.66 4.28
CA ARG A 24 14.64 -2.65 3.40
C ARG A 24 13.69 -2.14 2.30
N GLY A 25 12.47 -2.68 2.22
CA GLY A 25 11.51 -2.34 1.16
C GLY A 25 10.14 -2.99 1.33
N LEU A 26 9.25 -2.79 0.36
CA LEU A 26 7.89 -3.32 0.38
C LEU A 26 7.82 -4.67 -0.34
N TYR A 27 7.67 -5.75 0.42
CA TYR A 27 7.63 -7.12 -0.11
C TYR A 27 6.23 -7.74 -0.13
N GLY A 28 5.23 -7.13 0.52
CA GLY A 28 3.86 -7.63 0.51
C GLY A 28 3.73 -9.07 1.00
N GLY A 29 4.47 -9.43 2.07
CA GLY A 29 4.50 -10.80 2.61
C GLY A 29 5.28 -11.82 1.79
N LYS A 30 5.85 -11.45 0.64
CA LYS A 30 6.73 -12.34 -0.13
C LYS A 30 8.07 -12.50 0.56
N MET A 31 8.64 -13.68 0.42
CA MET A 31 9.91 -14.06 1.03
C MET A 31 10.74 -14.88 0.06
N ILE A 32 11.99 -15.13 0.45
CA ILE A 32 12.83 -16.13 -0.20
C ILE A 32 12.22 -17.51 0.08
N GLN A 33 12.03 -18.29 -0.97
CA GLN A 33 11.67 -19.70 -0.84
C GLN A 33 12.94 -20.53 -0.94
N PHE A 34 13.06 -21.54 -0.09
CA PHE A 34 14.15 -22.50 -0.12
C PHE A 34 13.61 -23.84 -0.57
N GLY A 35 14.43 -24.60 -1.29
CA GLY A 35 14.10 -25.94 -1.73
C GLY A 35 15.23 -26.53 -2.55
N ASN A 36 14.90 -27.52 -3.38
CA ASN A 36 15.90 -28.27 -4.14
C ASN A 36 15.64 -28.12 -5.64
N GLN A 37 16.72 -28.18 -6.41
CA GLN A 37 16.67 -28.54 -7.82
C GLN A 37 16.87 -30.05 -7.90
N VAL A 38 16.00 -30.74 -8.61
CA VAL A 38 15.99 -32.20 -8.74
C VAL A 38 16.34 -32.56 -10.18
N SER A 39 17.33 -33.43 -10.38
CA SER A 39 17.68 -33.95 -11.71
C SER A 39 16.76 -35.11 -12.12
N PHE A 40 16.86 -35.56 -13.36
CA PHE A 40 16.17 -36.75 -13.84
C PHE A 40 16.55 -38.02 -13.06
N ALA A 41 17.83 -38.13 -12.66
CA ALA A 41 18.34 -39.18 -11.76
C ALA A 41 18.03 -38.91 -10.27
N GLU A 42 17.11 -37.99 -9.97
CA GLU A 42 16.67 -37.58 -8.64
C GLU A 42 17.74 -37.01 -7.69
N ASN A 43 18.88 -36.57 -8.23
CA ASN A 43 19.89 -35.87 -7.44
C ASN A 43 19.37 -34.50 -7.00
N LYS A 44 19.48 -34.20 -5.69
CA LYS A 44 18.86 -33.02 -5.04
C LYS A 44 19.92 -31.99 -4.66
N THR A 45 19.97 -30.88 -5.39
CA THR A 45 20.87 -29.74 -5.09
C THR A 45 20.10 -28.61 -4.42
N ARG A 46 20.62 -28.04 -3.32
CA ARG A 46 19.95 -26.93 -2.61
C ARG A 46 19.91 -25.66 -3.48
N ARG A 47 18.76 -25.00 -3.59
CA ARG A 47 18.64 -23.66 -4.18
C ARG A 47 17.69 -22.75 -3.42
N ALA A 48 17.78 -21.45 -3.73
CA ALA A 48 16.89 -20.43 -3.21
C ALA A 48 16.22 -19.64 -4.35
N TRP A 49 14.93 -19.37 -4.22
CA TRP A 49 14.17 -18.50 -5.13
C TRP A 49 13.91 -17.16 -4.45
N LYS A 50 14.51 -16.11 -5.01
CA LYS A 50 14.40 -14.74 -4.51
C LYS A 50 13.17 -14.07 -5.15
N PRO A 51 12.43 -13.23 -4.41
CA PRO A 51 11.35 -12.43 -5.00
C PRO A 51 11.92 -11.40 -5.99
N ASN A 52 11.15 -11.09 -7.03
CA ASN A 52 11.53 -10.11 -8.05
C ASN A 52 11.31 -8.67 -7.54
N VAL A 53 12.39 -7.95 -7.23
CA VAL A 53 12.37 -6.64 -6.57
C VAL A 53 12.94 -5.56 -7.47
N HIS A 54 12.20 -4.45 -7.59
CA HIS A 54 12.57 -3.29 -8.40
C HIS A 54 12.54 -2.02 -7.55
N GLN A 55 13.42 -1.07 -7.87
CA GLN A 55 13.34 0.29 -7.33
C GLN A 55 12.44 1.13 -8.22
N ARG A 56 11.39 1.73 -7.66
CA ARG A 56 10.44 2.58 -8.39
C ARG A 56 10.09 3.83 -7.57
N ARG A 57 9.75 4.89 -8.30
CA ARG A 57 9.29 6.18 -7.76
C ARG A 57 7.77 6.26 -7.91
N PHE A 58 7.09 6.70 -6.87
CA PHE A 58 5.66 7.01 -6.88
C PHE A 58 5.44 8.42 -6.36
N TRP A 59 4.52 9.16 -6.98
CA TRP A 59 4.07 10.43 -6.44
C TRP A 59 3.23 10.19 -5.18
N SER A 60 3.41 11.03 -4.17
CA SER A 60 2.58 11.06 -2.97
C SER A 60 1.99 12.45 -2.82
N GLU A 61 0.66 12.51 -2.72
CA GLU A 61 -0.10 13.75 -2.58
C GLU A 61 0.12 14.34 -1.19
N THR A 62 0.07 13.52 -0.14
CA THR A 62 0.20 14.00 1.24
C THR A 62 1.59 14.53 1.55
N TYR A 63 2.64 13.96 0.94
CA TYR A 63 4.02 14.45 1.09
C TYR A 63 4.43 15.47 0.02
N ASN A 64 3.57 15.73 -0.97
CA ASN A 64 3.83 16.56 -2.14
C ASN A 64 5.20 16.31 -2.80
N ARG A 65 5.61 15.04 -2.91
CA ARG A 65 6.91 14.65 -3.48
C ARG A 65 6.92 13.23 -3.99
N PHE A 66 7.92 12.91 -4.81
CA PHE A 66 8.20 11.54 -5.21
C PHE A 66 8.85 10.73 -4.09
N LEU A 67 8.27 9.56 -3.79
CA LEU A 67 8.82 8.59 -2.85
C LEU A 67 9.46 7.42 -3.60
N CYS A 68 10.74 7.15 -3.32
CA CYS A 68 11.49 6.03 -3.85
C CYS A 68 11.36 4.81 -2.94
N PHE A 69 10.95 3.67 -3.49
CA PHE A 69 10.87 2.40 -2.75
C PHE A 69 11.47 1.25 -3.54
N ARG A 70 12.07 0.30 -2.81
CA ARG A 70 12.34 -1.04 -3.31
C ARG A 70 11.09 -1.89 -3.10
N MET A 71 10.50 -2.40 -4.16
CA MET A 71 9.22 -3.10 -4.11
C MET A 71 9.25 -4.40 -4.91
N THR A 72 8.49 -5.39 -4.45
CA THR A 72 8.26 -6.58 -5.28
C THR A 72 7.27 -6.28 -6.41
N THR A 73 7.36 -6.96 -7.54
CA THR A 73 6.44 -6.78 -8.69
C THR A 73 4.96 -6.88 -8.31
N SER A 74 4.60 -7.73 -7.35
CA SER A 74 3.23 -7.84 -6.83
C SER A 74 2.75 -6.55 -6.15
N VAL A 75 3.61 -5.92 -5.36
CA VAL A 75 3.30 -4.66 -4.67
C VAL A 75 3.20 -3.54 -5.70
N ILE A 76 4.09 -3.52 -6.70
CA ILE A 76 4.02 -2.53 -7.79
C ILE A 76 2.68 -2.63 -8.53
N LYS A 77 2.23 -3.85 -8.84
CA LYS A 77 0.92 -4.08 -9.46
C LYS A 77 -0.23 -3.61 -8.57
N GLU A 78 -0.14 -3.86 -7.27
CA GLU A 78 -1.17 -3.45 -6.30
C GLU A 78 -1.25 -1.93 -6.17
N VAL A 79 -0.12 -1.25 -5.99
CA VAL A 79 -0.02 0.22 -5.91
C VAL A 79 -0.59 0.87 -7.18
N LYS A 80 -0.30 0.32 -8.37
CA LYS A 80 -0.85 0.83 -9.63
C LYS A 80 -2.36 0.63 -9.80
N ARG A 81 -2.93 -0.39 -9.14
CA ARG A 81 -4.37 -0.68 -9.19
C ARG A 81 -5.17 0.24 -8.28
N LEU A 82 -4.56 0.73 -7.20
CA LEU A 82 -5.18 1.67 -6.27
C LEU A 82 -5.29 3.06 -6.89
N LYS A 83 -6.33 3.81 -6.53
CA LYS A 83 -6.62 5.11 -7.14
C LYS A 83 -5.66 6.20 -6.64
N HIS A 84 -5.27 6.15 -5.36
CA HIS A 84 -4.42 7.15 -4.71
C HIS A 84 -3.00 6.61 -4.50
N GLY A 85 -2.60 5.68 -5.37
CA GLY A 85 -1.23 5.18 -5.49
C GLY A 85 -0.66 4.60 -4.20
N ILE A 86 0.48 5.16 -3.77
CA ILE A 86 1.27 4.60 -2.67
C ILE A 86 0.70 4.92 -1.28
N ASP A 87 0.04 6.07 -1.13
CA ASP A 87 -0.48 6.50 0.17
C ASP A 87 -1.65 5.60 0.59
N GLU A 88 -2.52 5.28 -0.36
CA GLU A 88 -3.61 4.30 -0.17
C GLU A 88 -3.06 2.92 0.18
N TYR A 89 -1.98 2.47 -0.47
CA TYR A 89 -1.37 1.19 -0.14
C TYR A 89 -0.87 1.15 1.31
N LEU A 90 -0.22 2.23 1.78
CA LEU A 90 0.30 2.30 3.14
C LEU A 90 -0.80 2.33 4.21
N MET A 91 -1.98 2.87 3.89
CA MET A 91 -3.15 2.88 4.75
C MET A 91 -3.84 1.51 4.79
N THR A 92 -4.20 1.00 3.60
CA THR A 92 -5.05 -0.18 3.43
C THR A 92 -4.30 -1.47 3.73
N ALA A 93 -3.03 -1.58 3.35
CA ALA A 93 -2.31 -2.83 3.54
C ALA A 93 -2.05 -3.09 5.04
N PRO A 94 -2.17 -4.33 5.51
CA PRO A 94 -1.99 -4.68 6.91
C PRO A 94 -0.52 -4.52 7.33
N LYS A 95 -0.31 -4.08 8.58
CA LYS A 95 1.02 -3.83 9.17
C LYS A 95 1.95 -5.04 9.10
N VAL A 96 1.38 -6.25 9.20
CA VAL A 96 2.13 -7.52 9.11
C VAL A 96 2.86 -7.68 7.75
N LEU A 97 2.27 -7.14 6.68
CA LEU A 97 2.85 -7.18 5.33
C LEU A 97 3.83 -6.01 5.09
N ILE A 98 3.59 -4.85 5.72
CA ILE A 98 4.47 -3.68 5.69
C ILE A 98 5.51 -3.79 6.82
N ARG A 99 6.63 -4.47 6.54
CA ARG A 99 7.72 -4.61 7.53
C ARG A 99 8.75 -3.50 7.49
N TYR A 100 8.77 -2.70 6.44
CA TYR A 100 9.77 -1.66 6.25
C TYR A 100 9.58 -0.52 7.27
N PRO A 101 10.54 -0.25 8.18
CA PRO A 101 10.36 0.74 9.25
C PRO A 101 10.08 2.15 8.73
N LYS A 102 10.75 2.56 7.64
CA LYS A 102 10.50 3.85 7.00
C LYS A 102 9.05 3.96 6.52
N ALA A 103 8.50 2.89 5.92
CA ALA A 103 7.11 2.88 5.47
C ALA A 103 6.12 2.92 6.64
N LEU A 104 6.42 2.27 7.76
CA LEU A 104 5.60 2.37 8.97
C LEU A 104 5.61 3.78 9.57
N ASN A 105 6.77 4.44 9.57
CA ASN A 105 6.86 5.84 10.00
C ASN A 105 6.09 6.77 9.06
N MET A 106 6.16 6.52 7.75
CA MET A 106 5.37 7.28 6.77
C MET A 106 3.87 7.04 6.94
N ARG A 107 3.43 5.79 7.17
CA ARG A 107 2.04 5.48 7.51
C ARG A 107 1.58 6.26 8.73
N ARG A 108 2.39 6.32 9.79
CA ARG A 108 2.05 7.04 11.02
C ARG A 108 1.80 8.53 10.76
N ARG A 109 2.68 9.16 9.98
CA ARG A 109 2.56 10.57 9.58
C ARG A 109 1.36 10.82 8.66
N LEU A 110 1.09 9.91 7.72
CA LEU A 110 -0.11 9.98 6.88
C LEU A 110 -1.40 9.94 7.74
N LEU A 111 -1.50 9.02 8.70
CA LEU A 111 -2.64 8.98 9.63
C LEU A 111 -2.80 10.28 10.44
N GLN A 112 -1.69 10.88 10.88
CA GLN A 112 -1.72 12.18 11.55
C GLN A 112 -2.20 13.30 10.63
N ALA A 113 -1.73 13.33 9.38
CA ALA A 113 -2.16 14.32 8.39
C ALA A 113 -3.65 14.19 8.07
N HIS A 114 -4.16 12.97 7.89
CA HIS A 114 -5.60 12.74 7.70
C HIS A 114 -6.43 13.15 8.91
N ARG A 115 -5.96 12.85 10.14
CA ARG A 115 -6.63 13.32 11.36
C ARG A 115 -6.66 14.84 11.43
N LYS A 116 -5.53 15.51 11.14
CA LYS A 116 -5.45 16.97 11.11
C LYS A 116 -6.44 17.54 10.09
N GLN A 117 -6.47 16.98 8.88
CA GLN A 117 -7.39 17.41 7.84
C GLN A 117 -8.85 17.22 8.28
N ALA A 118 -9.20 16.07 8.86
CA ALA A 118 -10.54 15.82 9.35
C ALA A 118 -10.98 16.82 10.44
N VAL A 119 -10.08 17.24 11.32
CA VAL A 119 -10.36 18.29 12.32
C VAL A 119 -10.59 19.64 11.65
N LEU A 120 -9.77 20.01 10.65
CA LEU A 120 -9.95 21.24 9.90
C LEU A 120 -11.28 21.23 9.13
N ASP A 121 -11.60 20.12 8.47
CA ASP A 121 -12.84 19.94 7.72
C ASP A 121 -14.06 20.01 8.67
N ALA A 122 -13.97 19.41 9.86
CA ALA A 122 -15.01 19.49 10.88
C ALA A 122 -15.18 20.91 11.44
N ALA A 123 -14.09 21.66 11.60
CA ALA A 123 -14.14 23.05 12.07
C ALA A 123 -14.73 24.02 11.04
N LEU A 124 -14.61 23.72 9.74
CA LEU A 124 -15.16 24.53 8.65
C LEU A 124 -16.66 24.30 8.41
N VAL A 125 -17.22 23.17 8.87
CA VAL A 125 -18.64 22.84 8.68
C VAL A 125 -19.32 22.45 10.01
N PRO A 126 -19.60 23.42 10.89
CA PRO A 126 -20.26 23.15 12.17
C PRO A 126 -21.71 22.64 12.03
N ASP A 127 -22.40 22.98 10.93
CA ASP A 127 -23.85 22.77 10.77
C ASP A 127 -24.23 21.47 10.00
N ALA A 128 -23.27 20.82 9.30
CA ALA A 128 -23.54 19.58 8.55
C ALA A 128 -23.39 18.30 9.40
N ALA A 129 -23.00 18.43 10.68
CA ALA A 129 -22.87 17.31 11.61
C ALA A 129 -24.17 16.51 11.79
N GLN A 130 -25.33 17.18 11.64
CA GLN A 130 -26.65 16.56 11.76
C GLN A 130 -27.08 15.79 10.49
N ALA A 131 -26.57 16.16 9.31
CA ALA A 131 -26.92 15.52 8.04
C ALA A 131 -26.07 14.26 7.72
N ILE A 132 -24.82 14.21 8.19
CA ILE A 132 -23.87 13.12 7.90
C ILE A 132 -23.99 11.96 8.91
N ALA A 133 -24.54 12.20 10.10
CA ALA A 133 -24.84 11.14 11.09
C ALA A 133 -25.75 10.02 10.52
N ALA A 134 -26.54 10.31 9.49
CA ALA A 134 -27.35 9.33 8.76
C ALA A 134 -26.55 8.44 7.78
N THR A 135 -25.26 8.71 7.56
CA THR A 135 -24.41 8.06 6.53
C THR A 135 -23.12 7.43 7.09
N VAL A 136 -23.12 7.00 8.35
CA VAL A 136 -21.93 6.48 9.05
C VAL A 136 -21.86 4.96 8.98
N ASP A 137 -21.38 4.40 7.85
CA ASP A 137 -20.79 3.04 7.82
C ASP A 137 -19.90 2.73 6.60
N ALA A 138 -19.34 3.76 5.95
CA ALA A 138 -18.47 3.59 4.79
C ALA A 138 -17.01 3.93 5.11
N PRO A 139 -16.04 3.02 4.91
CA PRO A 139 -14.63 3.36 5.04
C PRO A 139 -14.23 4.38 3.95
N TYR A 140 -13.60 5.48 4.38
CA TYR A 140 -12.87 6.50 3.61
C TYR A 140 -13.12 6.50 2.10
N LYS A 141 -14.03 7.38 1.64
CA LYS A 141 -14.18 7.78 0.24
C LYS A 141 -13.34 9.05 0.03
N PRO A 142 -12.12 8.95 -0.54
CA PRO A 142 -11.35 10.14 -0.88
C PRO A 142 -12.12 11.00 -1.89
N ALA A 143 -12.04 12.32 -1.69
CA ALA A 143 -12.84 13.33 -2.36
C ALA A 143 -12.95 13.11 -3.88
N LYS A 144 -14.18 13.09 -4.42
CA LYS A 144 -14.41 13.42 -5.83
C LYS A 144 -14.20 14.94 -5.97
N MET A 145 -12.98 15.36 -6.26
CA MET A 145 -12.78 16.67 -6.89
C MET A 145 -13.15 16.51 -8.37
N LEU A 146 -14.24 17.18 -8.76
CA LEU A 146 -14.60 17.40 -10.15
C LEU A 146 -13.37 17.96 -10.88
N ARG A 147 -12.89 17.27 -11.91
CA ARG A 147 -12.05 17.91 -12.92
C ARG A 147 -12.97 18.88 -13.66
N ILE A 148 -12.95 20.15 -13.27
CA ILE A 148 -13.38 21.23 -14.15
C ILE A 148 -12.36 21.23 -15.30
N SER A 149 -12.67 20.54 -16.38
CA SER A 149 -11.95 20.74 -17.63
C SER A 149 -12.38 22.08 -18.20
N ASN A 150 -11.60 23.12 -17.93
CA ASN A 150 -11.52 24.26 -18.84
C ASN A 150 -10.88 23.76 -20.14
N ARG A 151 -11.71 23.16 -20.99
CA ARG A 151 -11.46 23.04 -22.43
C ARG A 151 -12.46 24.05 -23.02
N GLY A 152 -12.15 25.34 -22.94
CA GLY A 152 -11.26 25.96 -23.92
C GLY A 152 -12.07 26.13 -25.20
N MET A 153 -12.80 27.24 -25.27
CA MET A 153 -13.44 27.76 -26.48
C MET A 153 -12.45 27.65 -27.64
N ARG A 154 -12.83 26.92 -28.68
CA ARG A 154 -12.37 27.18 -30.04
C ARG A 154 -13.62 27.56 -30.83
N SER A 155 -13.76 28.86 -30.98
CA SER A 155 -14.59 29.55 -31.96
C SER A 155 -13.99 29.41 -33.36
N ALA A 156 -14.88 29.53 -34.36
CA ALA A 156 -14.68 29.57 -35.81
C ALA A 156 -14.44 28.22 -36.51
#